data_AF-A0A8K0TPI1-F1
#
_entry.id   AF-A0A8K0TPI1-F1
#
_cell.length_a   1.000
_cell.length_b   1.000
_cell.length_c   1.000
_cell.angle_alpha   90.00
_cell.angle_beta   90.00
_cell.angle_gamma   90.00
#
_symmetry.space_group_name_H-M   'P 1'
#
loop_
_entity.id
_entity.type
_entity.pdbx_description
1 polymer ?
#
loop_
_entity_poly.entity_id
_entity_poly.type
_entity_poly.pdbx_seq_one_letter_code
_entity_poly.pdbx_strand_id
1 'polypeptide(L)'
;MMILRHMNIRTFFRFRQVNLRARELSAAIKEYKTIAKYALGAVRALLRTKRARVTLNDLYQELQSDRCKSCHGFGGLLFLFTAQRCCFNCLLNSRKYHVMGLDAFCETANVTQEVLCQYPTLRTVPGEYDKETPLLLRRPDRLVLVGTTTKSLVKAGVIDKSTRQKLARRKSPKEYRAMTATPFPSYDPNTDKLDRGVCCDGCRFRLEDMSGSELDFDSTWGDEIDELDGFRWEEVINVFSREEFHSHYLECDEAQGLWWDSIN
;
A
#
# COMPACT_ATOMS: atom_id res chain seq x y z
N MET A 1 -12.01 -12.52 26.15
CA MET A 1 -12.25 -12.05 24.75
C MET A 1 -10.97 -12.09 23.88
N MET A 2 -10.19 -13.18 23.92
CA MET A 2 -8.96 -13.27 23.10
C MET A 2 -9.23 -13.74 21.66
N ILE A 3 -10.25 -14.58 21.44
CA ILE A 3 -10.51 -15.22 20.15
C ILE A 3 -10.80 -14.19 19.03
N LEU A 4 -11.53 -13.11 19.34
CA LEU A 4 -11.91 -12.11 18.34
C LEU A 4 -10.71 -11.37 17.73
N ARG A 5 -9.59 -11.25 18.47
CA ARG A 5 -8.36 -10.62 17.97
C ARG A 5 -7.65 -11.47 16.90
N HIS A 6 -7.83 -12.78 16.95
CA HIS A 6 -7.22 -13.73 16.01
C HIS A 6 -8.13 -14.03 14.80
N MET A 7 -9.32 -13.42 14.74
CA MET A 7 -10.15 -13.49 13.54
C MET A 7 -9.53 -12.66 12.41
N ASN A 8 -9.59 -13.18 11.19
CA ASN A 8 -9.31 -12.36 10.02
C ASN A 8 -10.31 -11.20 9.90
N ILE A 9 -9.87 -10.08 9.34
CA ILE A 9 -10.68 -8.85 9.21
C ILE A 9 -12.05 -9.16 8.59
N ARG A 10 -12.10 -9.97 7.54
CA ARG A 10 -13.38 -10.32 6.89
C ARG A 10 -14.34 -11.03 7.85
N THR A 11 -13.86 -12.05 8.57
CA THR A 11 -14.67 -12.80 9.54
C THR A 11 -15.05 -11.93 10.73
N PHE A 12 -14.15 -11.08 11.20
CA PHE A 12 -14.42 -10.15 12.29
C PHE A 12 -15.58 -9.20 11.98
N PHE A 13 -15.57 -8.56 10.80
CA PHE A 13 -16.64 -7.66 10.38
C PHE A 13 -17.97 -8.39 10.17
N ARG A 14 -17.94 -9.63 9.67
CA ARG A 14 -19.14 -10.48 9.59
C ARG A 14 -19.70 -10.81 10.97
N PHE A 15 -18.85 -11.21 11.91
CA PHE A 15 -19.25 -11.47 13.29
C PHE A 15 -19.91 -10.24 13.92
N ARG A 16 -19.32 -9.05 13.76
CA ARG A 16 -19.86 -7.77 14.26
C ARG A 16 -21.28 -7.48 13.76
N GLN A 17 -21.67 -8.03 12.61
CA GLN A 17 -22.97 -7.82 11.98
C GLN A 17 -24.04 -8.86 12.40
N VAL A 18 -23.68 -9.89 13.17
CA VAL A 18 -24.60 -10.98 13.53
C VAL A 18 -25.74 -10.52 14.45
N ASN A 19 -25.43 -9.75 15.49
CA ASN A 19 -26.42 -9.19 16.42
C ASN A 19 -25.81 -8.04 17.25
N LEU A 20 -26.64 -7.40 18.10
CA LEU A 20 -26.20 -6.30 18.96
C LEU A 20 -25.07 -6.72 19.91
N ARG A 21 -25.17 -7.91 20.51
CA ARG A 21 -24.16 -8.41 21.45
C ARG A 21 -22.80 -8.60 20.78
N ALA A 22 -22.76 -9.16 19.58
CA ALA A 22 -21.54 -9.31 18.79
C ALA A 22 -20.94 -7.94 18.44
N ARG A 23 -21.77 -6.94 18.13
CA ARG A 23 -21.34 -5.58 17.89
C ARG A 23 -20.68 -4.95 19.13
N GLU A 24 -21.30 -5.08 20.29
CA GLU A 24 -20.75 -4.60 21.58
C GLU A 24 -19.41 -5.26 21.89
N LEU A 25 -19.33 -6.59 21.74
CA LEU A 25 -18.10 -7.34 21.96
C LEU A 25 -16.99 -6.89 21.00
N SER A 26 -17.29 -6.77 19.70
CA SER A 26 -16.32 -6.25 18.75
C SER A 26 -15.86 -4.82 19.09
N ALA A 27 -16.78 -3.95 19.51
CA ALA A 27 -16.47 -2.57 19.88
C ALA A 27 -15.67 -2.46 21.19
N ALA A 28 -15.75 -3.44 22.08
CA ALA A 28 -14.98 -3.45 23.33
C ALA A 28 -13.47 -3.69 23.11
N ILE A 29 -13.07 -4.23 21.95
CA ILE A 29 -11.68 -4.61 21.65
C ILE A 29 -10.84 -3.35 21.36
N LYS A 30 -9.75 -3.17 22.12
CA LYS A 30 -8.85 -2.02 21.99
C LYS A 30 -8.20 -1.96 20.61
N GLU A 31 -7.71 -3.09 20.12
CA GLU A 31 -7.04 -3.21 18.82
C GLU A 31 -7.97 -2.78 17.68
N TYR A 32 -9.24 -3.20 17.74
CA TYR A 32 -10.25 -2.77 16.77
C TYR A 32 -10.52 -1.28 16.85
N LYS A 33 -10.70 -0.72 18.06
CA LYS A 33 -10.91 0.72 18.25
C LYS A 33 -9.77 1.53 17.64
N THR A 34 -8.52 1.15 17.91
CA THR A 34 -7.34 1.83 17.37
C THR A 34 -7.27 1.72 15.85
N ILE A 35 -7.46 0.53 15.28
CA ILE A 35 -7.46 0.32 13.82
C ILE A 35 -8.59 1.13 13.16
N ALA A 36 -9.80 1.10 13.73
CA ALA A 36 -10.94 1.83 13.21
C ALA A 36 -10.74 3.35 13.27
N LYS A 37 -10.01 3.85 14.28
CA LYS A 37 -9.68 5.27 14.43
C LYS A 37 -8.60 5.73 13.46
N TYR A 38 -7.53 4.96 13.30
CA TYR A 38 -6.31 5.45 12.62
C TYR A 38 -6.01 4.79 11.28
N ALA A 39 -6.54 3.60 11.01
CA ALA A 39 -6.18 2.78 9.84
C ALA A 39 -7.40 2.21 9.11
N LEU A 40 -8.53 2.92 9.16
CA LEU A 40 -9.76 2.49 8.48
C LEU A 40 -9.58 2.39 6.96
N GLY A 41 -8.77 3.28 6.37
CA GLY A 41 -8.39 3.22 4.95
C GLY A 41 -7.76 1.88 4.58
N ALA A 42 -6.84 1.37 5.39
CA ALA A 42 -6.21 0.07 5.16
C ALA A 42 -7.19 -1.10 5.29
N VAL A 43 -8.10 -1.06 6.27
CA VAL A 43 -9.18 -2.05 6.39
C VAL A 43 -10.07 -2.06 5.14
N ARG A 44 -10.48 -0.89 4.68
CA ARG A 44 -11.28 -0.74 3.44
C ARG A 44 -10.52 -1.28 2.22
N ALA A 45 -9.26 -0.92 2.07
CA ALA A 45 -8.41 -1.41 0.99
C ALA A 45 -8.30 -2.93 1.01
N LEU A 46 -8.02 -3.56 2.16
CA LEU A 46 -7.95 -5.01 2.31
C LEU A 46 -9.28 -5.69 1.97
N LEU A 47 -10.42 -5.10 2.32
CA LEU A 47 -11.75 -5.63 1.98
C LEU A 47 -12.05 -5.49 0.48
N ARG A 48 -11.87 -4.30 -0.11
CA ARG A 48 -12.15 -4.01 -1.54
C ARG A 48 -11.27 -4.84 -2.47
N THR A 49 -10.01 -5.05 -2.08
CA THR A 49 -9.04 -5.86 -2.85
C THR A 49 -9.16 -7.36 -2.62
N LYS A 50 -10.12 -7.80 -1.79
CA LYS A 50 -10.34 -9.21 -1.39
C LYS A 50 -9.12 -9.85 -0.68
N ARG A 51 -8.36 -9.04 0.06
CA ARG A 51 -7.15 -9.42 0.82
C ARG A 51 -7.29 -9.38 2.35
N ALA A 52 -8.49 -9.20 2.87
CA ALA A 52 -8.80 -9.21 4.31
C ALA A 52 -8.69 -10.59 5.01
N ARG A 53 -7.69 -11.42 4.64
CA ARG A 53 -7.33 -12.69 5.30
C ARG A 53 -6.37 -12.50 6.49
N VAL A 54 -5.76 -11.31 6.60
CA VAL A 54 -4.95 -10.89 7.76
C VAL A 54 -5.81 -10.79 9.01
N THR A 55 -5.25 -11.14 10.17
CA THR A 55 -5.96 -11.02 11.46
C THR A 55 -6.03 -9.59 11.96
N LEU A 56 -7.00 -9.30 12.82
CA LEU A 56 -7.07 -8.01 13.49
C LEU A 56 -5.77 -7.73 14.27
N ASN A 57 -5.25 -8.75 14.96
CA ASN A 57 -4.00 -8.63 15.71
C ASN A 57 -2.79 -8.38 14.80
N ASP A 58 -2.67 -9.08 13.67
CA ASP A 58 -1.55 -8.86 12.75
C ASP A 58 -1.54 -7.42 12.21
N LEU A 59 -2.70 -6.89 11.82
CA LEU A 59 -2.80 -5.51 11.37
C LEU A 59 -2.48 -4.51 12.50
N TYR A 60 -2.90 -4.81 13.73
CA TYR A 60 -2.59 -3.99 14.89
C TYR A 60 -1.08 -3.99 15.21
N GLN A 61 -0.41 -5.14 15.10
CA GLN A 61 1.03 -5.23 15.29
C GLN A 61 1.80 -4.46 14.22
N GLU A 62 1.36 -4.52 12.96
CA GLU A 62 1.96 -3.69 11.91
C GLU A 62 1.73 -2.21 12.17
N LEU A 63 0.57 -1.82 12.73
CA LEU A 63 0.30 -0.43 13.11
C LEU A 63 1.28 0.07 14.18
N GLN A 64 1.82 -0.81 15.02
CA GLN A 64 2.76 -0.44 16.08
C GLN A 64 4.22 -0.27 15.62
N SER A 65 4.54 -0.67 14.39
CA SER A 65 5.88 -0.58 13.82
C SER A 65 5.95 0.65 12.93
N ASP A 66 7.02 1.44 12.99
CA ASP A 66 7.32 2.55 12.07
C ASP A 66 8.10 2.10 10.81
N ARG A 67 8.68 0.88 10.83
CA ARG A 67 9.67 0.42 9.83
C ARG A 67 9.12 -0.36 8.64
N CYS A 68 9.75 -0.16 7.49
CA CYS A 68 9.62 -0.95 6.26
C CYS A 68 10.24 -2.35 6.44
N LYS A 69 9.51 -3.41 6.04
CA LYS A 69 9.98 -4.82 6.13
C LYS A 69 11.09 -5.20 5.14
N SER A 70 11.60 -4.27 4.34
CA SER A 70 12.64 -4.53 3.34
C SER A 70 13.93 -3.77 3.63
N CYS A 71 13.85 -2.46 3.86
CA CYS A 71 15.01 -1.59 4.05
C CYS A 71 15.13 -1.03 5.47
N HIS A 72 14.16 -1.30 6.35
CA HIS A 72 14.13 -0.78 7.73
C HIS A 72 14.08 0.75 7.89
N GLY A 73 13.94 1.53 6.81
CA GLY A 73 13.53 2.94 6.89
C GLY A 73 12.03 3.11 7.17
N PHE A 74 11.52 4.34 7.21
CA PHE A 74 10.10 4.59 7.48
C PHE A 74 9.16 3.91 6.47
N GLY A 75 8.18 3.17 6.98
CA GLY A 75 7.28 2.31 6.21
C GLY A 75 5.87 2.89 6.04
N GLY A 76 5.73 4.09 5.46
CA GLY A 76 4.44 4.80 5.37
C GLY A 76 3.30 4.12 4.60
N LEU A 77 3.53 2.95 3.98
CA LEU A 77 2.54 2.20 3.21
C LEU A 77 2.36 0.79 3.76
N LEU A 78 1.14 0.25 3.64
CA LEU A 78 0.83 -1.16 3.86
C LEU A 78 0.69 -1.89 2.53
N PHE A 79 1.54 -2.88 2.28
CA PHE A 79 1.44 -3.74 1.10
C PHE A 79 0.32 -4.77 1.26
N LEU A 80 -0.72 -4.66 0.44
CA LEU A 80 -1.99 -5.37 0.59
C LEU A 80 -1.91 -6.88 0.35
N PHE A 81 -0.90 -7.37 -0.37
CA PHE A 81 -0.72 -8.81 -0.57
C PHE A 81 -0.32 -9.55 0.71
N THR A 82 0.53 -8.94 1.54
CA THR A 82 1.07 -9.56 2.75
C THR A 82 0.64 -8.86 4.03
N ALA A 83 -0.05 -7.71 3.92
CA ALA A 83 -0.37 -6.81 5.01
C ALA A 83 0.89 -6.45 5.84
N GLN A 84 1.97 -6.10 5.14
CA GLN A 84 3.24 -5.71 5.75
C GLN A 84 3.60 -4.27 5.38
N ARG A 85 4.25 -3.54 6.29
CA ARG A 85 4.73 -2.19 5.99
C ARG A 85 5.85 -2.17 4.95
N CYS A 86 5.81 -1.19 4.07
CA CYS A 86 6.84 -0.89 3.08
C CYS A 86 6.99 0.62 2.87
N CYS A 87 8.19 1.07 2.50
CA CYS A 87 8.39 2.43 2.01
C CYS A 87 8.08 2.51 0.52
N PHE A 88 7.84 3.72 0.03
CA PHE A 88 7.53 4.00 -1.37
C PHE A 88 8.62 3.51 -2.34
N ASN A 89 9.89 3.82 -2.03
CA ASN A 89 11.03 3.39 -2.85
C ASN A 89 11.11 1.85 -2.96
N CYS A 90 10.91 1.13 -1.86
CA CYS A 90 10.90 -0.32 -1.87
C CYS A 90 9.74 -0.86 -2.71
N LEU A 91 8.54 -0.31 -2.56
CA LEU A 91 7.36 -0.71 -3.34
C LEU A 91 7.65 -0.64 -4.85
N LEU A 92 8.17 0.50 -5.32
CA LEU A 92 8.39 0.71 -6.75
C LEU A 92 9.57 -0.05 -7.34
N ASN A 93 10.67 -0.20 -6.58
CA ASN A 93 11.94 -0.65 -7.14
C ASN A 93 12.31 -2.08 -6.74
N SER A 94 11.84 -2.60 -5.60
CA SER A 94 12.24 -3.93 -5.15
C SER A 94 11.50 -5.05 -5.89
N ARG A 95 12.20 -6.14 -6.23
CA ARG A 95 11.60 -7.36 -6.81
C ARG A 95 10.60 -8.04 -5.86
N LYS A 96 10.68 -7.77 -4.54
CA LYS A 96 9.76 -8.33 -3.54
C LYS A 96 8.31 -7.90 -3.78
N TYR A 97 8.09 -6.71 -4.33
CA TYR A 97 6.77 -6.13 -4.60
C TYR A 97 6.41 -6.15 -6.10
N HIS A 98 7.14 -6.92 -6.90
CA HIS A 98 6.86 -7.04 -8.32
C HIS A 98 5.51 -7.76 -8.54
N VAL A 99 4.58 -7.08 -9.20
CA VAL A 99 3.25 -7.59 -9.53
C VAL A 99 2.99 -7.51 -11.02
N MET A 100 2.13 -8.38 -11.53
CA MET A 100 1.68 -8.37 -12.92
C MET A 100 0.17 -8.53 -12.99
N GLY A 101 -0.43 -8.05 -14.08
CA GLY A 101 -1.80 -8.41 -14.45
C GLY A 101 -1.94 -9.92 -14.58
N LEU A 102 -3.10 -10.45 -14.19
CA LEU A 102 -3.36 -11.89 -14.21
C LEU A 102 -3.17 -12.47 -15.63
N ASP A 103 -3.72 -11.82 -16.64
CA ASP A 103 -3.67 -12.30 -18.04
C ASP A 103 -2.22 -12.33 -18.56
N ALA A 104 -1.47 -11.25 -18.34
CA ALA A 104 -0.06 -11.18 -18.68
C ALA A 104 0.78 -12.25 -17.94
N PHE A 105 0.41 -12.60 -16.70
CA PHE A 105 1.05 -13.70 -15.98
C PHE A 105 0.74 -15.03 -16.65
N CYS A 106 -0.55 -15.32 -16.93
CA CYS A 106 -0.99 -16.54 -17.61
C CYS A 106 -0.25 -16.75 -18.94
N GLU A 107 -0.21 -15.72 -19.79
CA GLU A 107 0.50 -15.74 -21.07
C GLU A 107 1.99 -16.06 -20.91
N THR A 108 2.65 -15.43 -19.94
CA THR A 108 4.10 -15.62 -19.72
C THR A 108 4.40 -17.00 -19.16
N ALA A 109 3.53 -17.49 -18.29
CA ALA A 109 3.70 -18.76 -17.59
C ALA A 109 3.17 -19.95 -18.38
N ASN A 110 2.41 -19.71 -19.46
CA ASN A 110 1.64 -20.71 -20.18
C ASN A 110 0.73 -21.55 -19.25
N VAL A 111 0.02 -20.86 -18.35
CA VAL A 111 -0.92 -21.47 -17.40
C VAL A 111 -2.30 -20.87 -17.57
N THR A 112 -3.33 -21.64 -17.20
CA THR A 112 -4.71 -21.16 -17.26
C THR A 112 -5.07 -20.33 -16.03
N GLN A 113 -6.12 -19.53 -16.15
CA GLN A 113 -6.63 -18.72 -15.06
C GLN A 113 -7.20 -19.57 -13.92
N GLU A 114 -7.73 -20.77 -14.21
CA GLU A 114 -8.24 -21.71 -13.21
C GLU A 114 -7.14 -22.16 -12.25
N VAL A 115 -5.94 -22.42 -12.78
CA VAL A 115 -4.76 -22.75 -11.97
C VAL A 115 -4.38 -21.56 -11.09
N LEU A 116 -4.31 -20.34 -11.66
CA LEU A 116 -3.94 -19.14 -10.91
C LEU A 116 -4.98 -18.71 -9.86
N CYS A 117 -6.26 -19.01 -10.06
CA CYS A 117 -7.32 -18.69 -9.11
C CYS A 117 -7.13 -19.34 -7.74
N GLN A 118 -6.36 -20.44 -7.67
CA GLN A 118 -6.01 -21.11 -6.41
C GLN A 118 -4.94 -20.36 -5.62
N TYR A 119 -4.19 -19.47 -6.28
CA TYR A 119 -3.12 -18.70 -5.68
C TYR A 119 -3.60 -17.32 -5.22
N PRO A 120 -2.87 -16.68 -4.30
CA PRO A 120 -3.20 -15.34 -3.83
C PRO A 120 -3.23 -14.31 -4.99
N THR A 121 -4.41 -13.85 -5.40
CA THR A 121 -4.60 -12.69 -6.30
C THR A 121 -5.19 -11.48 -5.58
N LEU A 122 -4.86 -10.27 -6.06
CA LEU A 122 -5.37 -9.00 -5.55
C LEU A 122 -6.35 -8.42 -6.58
N ARG A 123 -7.57 -8.06 -6.18
CA ARG A 123 -8.51 -7.34 -7.06
C ARG A 123 -8.12 -5.87 -7.11
N THR A 124 -7.98 -5.31 -8.31
CA THR A 124 -7.72 -3.87 -8.46
C THR A 124 -8.97 -3.05 -8.15
N VAL A 125 -8.76 -1.83 -7.67
CA VAL A 125 -9.83 -0.91 -7.29
C VAL A 125 -9.80 0.29 -8.25
N PRO A 126 -10.95 0.86 -8.63
CA PRO A 126 -11.02 2.17 -9.31
C PRO A 126 -10.43 3.30 -8.49
N GLY A 127 -9.67 4.15 -9.17
CA GLY A 127 -8.96 5.28 -8.60
C GLY A 127 -7.86 5.75 -9.54
N GLU A 128 -7.35 6.93 -9.26
CA GLU A 128 -6.17 7.49 -9.90
C GLU A 128 -4.94 6.97 -9.16
N TYR A 129 -4.09 6.25 -9.89
CA TYR A 129 -2.92 5.57 -9.33
C TYR A 129 -1.58 6.21 -9.74
N ASP A 130 -1.67 7.19 -10.64
CA ASP A 130 -0.59 7.96 -11.24
C ASP A 130 -1.25 9.05 -12.13
N LYS A 131 -0.66 10.24 -12.19
CA LYS A 131 -1.11 11.36 -13.04
C LYS A 131 -0.67 11.20 -14.49
N GLU A 132 0.41 10.48 -14.73
CA GLU A 132 1.04 10.36 -16.06
C GLU A 132 0.44 9.24 -16.90
N THR A 133 -0.41 8.38 -16.33
CA THR A 133 -0.93 7.23 -17.05
C THR A 133 -1.98 7.67 -18.07
N PRO A 134 -1.78 7.41 -19.38
CA PRO A 134 -2.82 7.63 -20.36
C PRO A 134 -4.08 6.87 -19.94
N LEU A 135 -5.25 7.52 -20.04
CA LEU A 135 -6.58 6.90 -19.86
C LEU A 135 -6.82 5.63 -20.72
N LEU A 136 -5.88 5.32 -21.62
CA LEU A 136 -5.83 4.19 -22.54
C LEU A 136 -5.21 2.91 -21.95
N LEU A 137 -4.46 2.97 -20.84
CA LEU A 137 -3.91 1.76 -20.22
C LEU A 137 -5.03 1.00 -19.51
N ARG A 138 -5.49 -0.09 -20.14
CA ARG A 138 -6.49 -0.98 -19.56
C ARG A 138 -5.96 -1.55 -18.24
N ARG A 139 -6.52 -1.07 -17.14
CA ARG A 139 -6.22 -1.60 -15.80
C ARG A 139 -6.57 -3.09 -15.73
N PRO A 140 -5.67 -3.96 -15.26
CA PRO A 140 -5.99 -5.37 -15.08
C PRO A 140 -7.01 -5.52 -13.94
N ASP A 141 -8.00 -6.39 -14.07
CA ASP A 141 -8.98 -6.64 -13.00
C ASP A 141 -8.36 -7.27 -11.76
N ARG A 142 -7.26 -8.02 -11.96
CA ARG A 142 -6.52 -8.71 -10.92
C ARG A 142 -5.03 -8.61 -11.14
N LEU A 143 -4.33 -8.46 -10.02
CA LEU A 143 -2.87 -8.50 -9.94
C LEU A 143 -2.41 -9.77 -9.22
N VAL A 144 -1.23 -10.21 -9.61
CA VAL A 144 -0.54 -11.39 -9.07
C VAL A 144 0.83 -10.97 -8.57
N LEU A 145 1.19 -11.41 -7.35
CA LEU A 145 2.53 -11.22 -6.82
C LEU A 145 3.49 -12.21 -7.47
N VAL A 146 4.36 -11.72 -8.35
CA VAL A 146 5.18 -12.55 -9.24
C VAL A 146 6.06 -13.49 -8.44
N GLY A 147 6.83 -12.95 -7.48
CA GLY A 147 7.80 -13.74 -6.73
C GLY A 147 7.17 -14.92 -5.97
N THR A 148 6.11 -14.66 -5.20
CA THR A 148 5.46 -15.68 -4.36
C THR A 148 4.70 -16.70 -5.21
N THR A 149 3.99 -16.25 -6.23
CA THR A 149 3.19 -17.15 -7.10
C THR A 149 4.11 -18.04 -7.94
N THR A 150 5.16 -17.48 -8.54
CA THR A 150 6.17 -18.24 -9.29
C THR A 150 6.84 -19.31 -8.41
N LYS A 151 7.23 -18.96 -7.18
CA LYS A 151 7.80 -19.94 -6.23
C LYS A 151 6.83 -21.08 -5.94
N SER A 152 5.55 -20.77 -5.79
CA SER A 152 4.52 -21.77 -5.47
C SER A 152 4.21 -22.68 -6.67
N LEU A 153 4.18 -22.13 -7.89
CA LEU A 153 3.97 -22.91 -9.13
C LEU A 153 5.14 -23.83 -9.45
N VAL A 154 6.39 -23.37 -9.24
CA VAL A 154 7.58 -24.22 -9.38
C VAL A 154 7.54 -25.36 -8.37
N LYS A 155 7.18 -25.08 -7.12
CA LYS A 155 7.06 -26.11 -6.07
C LYS A 155 5.98 -27.14 -6.42
N ALA A 156 4.90 -26.70 -7.08
CA ALA A 156 3.82 -27.57 -7.54
C ALA A 156 4.14 -28.31 -8.86
N GLY A 157 5.30 -28.08 -9.48
CA GLY A 157 5.68 -28.70 -10.75
C GLY A 157 4.89 -28.18 -11.96
N VAL A 158 4.15 -27.08 -11.81
CA VAL A 158 3.32 -26.52 -12.89
C VAL A 158 4.16 -25.77 -13.92
N ILE A 159 5.24 -25.12 -13.47
CA ILE A 159 6.14 -24.35 -14.34
C ILE A 159 7.59 -24.74 -14.09
N ASP A 160 8.41 -24.61 -15.13
CA ASP A 160 9.83 -24.97 -15.10
C ASP A 160 10.73 -23.79 -14.69
N LYS A 161 12.05 -24.06 -14.61
CA LYS A 161 13.05 -23.05 -14.28
C LYS A 161 13.15 -21.95 -15.35
N SER A 162 12.94 -22.29 -16.63
CA SER A 162 13.01 -21.31 -17.72
C SER A 162 11.87 -20.29 -17.63
N THR A 163 10.66 -20.76 -17.35
CA THR A 163 9.46 -19.93 -17.15
C THR A 163 9.61 -19.03 -15.93
N ARG A 164 10.18 -19.53 -14.83
CA ARG A 164 10.53 -18.70 -13.67
C ARG A 164 11.44 -17.52 -14.04
N GLN A 165 12.44 -17.73 -14.90
CA GLN A 165 13.34 -16.65 -15.34
C GLN A 165 12.62 -15.66 -16.25
N LYS A 166 11.75 -16.13 -17.15
CA LYS A 166 10.91 -15.27 -18.00
C LYS A 166 10.02 -14.35 -17.14
N LEU A 167 9.30 -14.93 -16.16
CA LEU A 167 8.45 -14.19 -15.23
C LEU A 167 9.23 -13.16 -14.41
N ALA A 168 10.45 -13.49 -13.97
CA ALA A 168 11.28 -12.57 -13.19
C ALA A 168 11.80 -11.38 -14.01
N ARG A 169 11.94 -11.54 -15.33
CA ARG A 169 12.46 -10.51 -16.25
C ARG A 169 11.36 -9.67 -16.90
N ARG A 170 10.13 -10.18 -16.99
CA ARG A 170 9.01 -9.43 -17.58
C ARG A 170 8.78 -8.15 -16.80
N LYS A 171 8.84 -7.02 -17.48
CA LYS A 171 8.53 -5.71 -16.89
C LYS A 171 7.02 -5.59 -16.74
N SER A 172 6.59 -4.96 -15.66
CA SER A 172 5.23 -4.51 -15.44
C SER A 172 5.21 -2.99 -15.35
N PRO A 173 4.11 -2.33 -15.73
CA PRO A 173 3.88 -0.93 -15.40
C PRO A 173 4.05 -0.69 -13.88
N LYS A 174 4.63 0.44 -13.48
CA LYS A 174 4.96 0.70 -12.06
C LYS A 174 3.71 1.01 -11.25
N GLU A 175 2.71 1.59 -11.89
CA GLU A 175 1.39 1.95 -11.37
C GLU A 175 0.65 0.72 -10.84
N TYR A 176 0.92 -0.47 -11.40
CA TYR A 176 0.35 -1.71 -10.86
C TYR A 176 0.82 -1.97 -9.44
N ARG A 177 2.05 -1.58 -9.08
CA ARG A 177 2.55 -1.70 -7.71
C ARG A 177 1.86 -0.69 -6.80
N ALA A 178 1.59 0.49 -7.32
CA ALA A 178 0.84 1.56 -6.67
C ALA A 178 -0.57 1.05 -6.24
N MET A 179 -1.27 0.34 -7.11
CA MET A 179 -2.58 -0.30 -6.84
C MET A 179 -2.58 -1.38 -5.72
N THR A 180 -1.40 -1.73 -5.18
CA THR A 180 -1.24 -2.82 -4.20
C THR A 180 -0.85 -2.34 -2.82
N ALA A 181 -0.83 -1.03 -2.60
CA ALA A 181 -0.50 -0.41 -1.34
C ALA A 181 -1.56 0.62 -0.92
N THR A 182 -1.50 1.02 0.34
CA THR A 182 -2.36 2.06 0.92
C THR A 182 -1.60 2.77 2.02
N PRO A 183 -1.83 4.07 2.26
CA PRO A 183 -1.26 4.78 3.40
C PRO A 183 -1.55 4.05 4.70
N PHE A 184 -0.53 3.97 5.53
CA PHE A 184 -0.65 3.28 6.78
C PHE A 184 0.22 3.97 7.82
N PRO A 185 -0.37 4.65 8.82
CA PRO A 185 0.40 5.32 9.85
C PRO A 185 1.05 4.31 10.80
N SER A 186 1.96 4.79 11.64
CA SER A 186 2.41 4.09 12.85
C SER A 186 1.78 4.68 14.09
N TYR A 187 1.51 3.84 15.09
CA TYR A 187 0.86 4.18 16.33
C TYR A 187 1.65 3.62 17.50
N ASP A 188 2.10 4.49 18.41
CA ASP A 188 2.75 4.08 19.64
C ASP A 188 1.71 3.95 20.78
N PRO A 189 1.46 2.72 21.29
CA PRO A 189 0.50 2.51 22.37
C PRO A 189 0.96 3.05 23.73
N ASN A 190 2.25 3.34 23.91
CA ASN A 190 2.80 3.85 25.18
C ASN A 190 2.60 5.36 25.31
N THR A 191 2.75 6.09 24.19
CA THR A 191 2.59 7.55 24.15
C THR A 191 1.25 8.01 23.58
N ASP A 192 0.42 7.09 23.08
CA ASP A 192 -0.82 7.35 22.34
C ASP A 192 -0.61 8.28 21.12
N LYS A 193 0.58 8.25 20.53
CA LYS A 193 0.95 9.09 19.39
C LYS A 193 0.78 8.35 18.07
N LEU A 194 0.25 9.08 17.09
CA LEU A 194 0.17 8.66 15.70
C LEU A 194 1.27 9.37 14.90
N ASP A 195 2.00 8.63 14.09
CA ASP A 195 2.98 9.17 13.16
C ASP A 195 2.61 8.75 11.73
N ARG A 196 2.37 9.73 10.87
CA ARG A 196 2.11 9.54 9.44
C ARG A 196 3.39 9.68 8.60
N GLY A 197 4.49 10.06 9.26
CA GLY A 197 5.70 10.53 8.62
C GLY A 197 5.54 11.97 8.11
N VAL A 198 6.63 12.48 7.56
CA VAL A 198 6.72 13.80 6.96
C VAL A 198 7.29 13.66 5.55
N CYS A 199 6.78 14.47 4.63
CA CYS A 199 7.27 14.54 3.26
C CYS A 199 8.16 15.76 3.11
N CYS A 200 9.16 15.68 2.25
CA CYS A 200 10.01 16.81 1.93
C CYS A 200 9.42 17.63 0.78
N ASP A 201 9.11 18.90 1.02
CA ASP A 201 8.57 19.78 -0.02
C ASP A 201 9.56 20.00 -1.17
N GLY A 202 10.87 20.03 -0.89
CA GLY A 202 11.91 20.04 -1.95
C GLY A 202 11.87 18.80 -2.85
N CYS A 203 11.65 17.60 -2.28
CA CYS A 203 11.45 16.40 -3.07
C CYS A 203 10.16 16.44 -3.90
N ARG A 204 9.09 17.01 -3.34
CA ARG A 204 7.82 17.18 -4.06
C ARG A 204 7.98 18.14 -5.24
N PHE A 205 8.57 19.30 -4.99
CA PHE A 205 8.85 20.31 -6.01
C PHE A 205 9.66 19.73 -7.17
N ARG A 206 10.77 19.01 -6.88
CA ARG A 206 11.58 18.36 -7.91
C ARG A 206 10.77 17.37 -8.76
N LEU A 207 9.82 16.65 -8.17
CA LEU A 207 8.97 15.72 -8.91
C LEU A 207 8.00 16.46 -9.83
N GLU A 208 7.39 17.54 -9.34
CA GLU A 208 6.46 18.38 -10.11
C GLU A 208 7.18 19.05 -11.29
N ASP A 209 8.37 19.62 -11.05
CA ASP A 209 9.22 20.26 -12.07
C ASP A 209 9.67 19.27 -13.16
N MET A 210 10.09 18.06 -12.76
CA MET A 210 10.47 16.99 -13.68
C MET A 210 9.30 16.44 -14.51
N SER A 211 8.06 16.52 -14.00
CA SER A 211 6.86 16.09 -14.72
C SER A 211 6.32 17.14 -15.72
N GLY A 212 6.86 18.36 -15.73
CA GLY A 212 6.51 19.41 -16.68
C GLY A 212 5.05 19.88 -16.63
N SER A 213 4.33 19.62 -15.54
CA SER A 213 2.94 20.03 -15.39
C SER A 213 2.83 21.35 -14.61
N GLU A 214 2.99 22.48 -15.31
CA GLU A 214 2.25 23.69 -14.94
C GLU A 214 0.76 23.40 -15.19
N LEU A 215 0.07 22.91 -14.17
CA LEU A 215 -1.39 22.88 -14.17
C LEU A 215 -1.87 23.61 -12.93
N ASP A 216 -2.52 24.75 -13.21
CA ASP A 216 -3.14 25.66 -12.26
C ASP A 216 -3.73 24.93 -11.06
N PHE A 217 -3.14 25.19 -9.90
CA PHE A 217 -3.75 24.95 -8.60
C PHE A 217 -4.86 25.97 -8.40
N ASP A 218 -5.95 25.86 -9.16
CA ASP A 218 -7.19 26.54 -8.79
C ASP A 218 -7.76 25.82 -7.57
N SER A 219 -7.52 26.41 -6.42
CA SER A 219 -7.96 26.01 -5.08
C SER A 219 -9.49 26.06 -4.87
N THR A 220 -10.29 25.87 -5.93
CA THR A 220 -11.73 26.12 -5.92
C THR A 220 -12.58 24.88 -6.25
N TRP A 221 -12.03 23.68 -6.08
CA TRP A 221 -12.79 22.42 -6.08
C TRP A 221 -12.37 21.53 -4.92
N GLY A 222 -13.10 21.59 -3.80
CA GLY A 222 -13.02 20.52 -2.80
C GLY A 222 -13.41 20.79 -1.36
N ASP A 223 -14.23 21.79 -1.02
CA ASP A 223 -14.80 21.87 0.34
C ASP A 223 -15.86 20.77 0.62
N GLU A 224 -16.20 19.92 -0.36
CA GLU A 224 -17.09 18.76 -0.18
C GLU A 224 -16.70 17.55 -1.07
N ILE A 225 -15.40 17.21 -1.14
CA ILE A 225 -14.99 15.87 -1.57
C ILE A 225 -14.62 15.12 -0.29
N ASP A 226 -15.52 14.23 0.15
CA ASP A 226 -15.26 13.27 1.22
C ASP A 226 -13.80 12.79 1.14
N GLU A 227 -13.06 12.88 2.25
CA GLU A 227 -11.67 12.45 2.48
C GLU A 227 -11.45 10.92 2.24
N LEU A 228 -12.28 10.28 1.42
CA LEU A 228 -12.50 8.85 1.36
C LEU A 228 -12.10 8.17 0.05
N ASP A 229 -11.81 8.89 -1.04
CA ASP A 229 -11.39 8.22 -2.30
C ASP A 229 -10.34 8.96 -3.15
N GLY A 230 -9.78 10.09 -2.70
CA GLY A 230 -8.68 10.79 -3.39
C GLY A 230 -7.30 10.41 -2.84
N PHE A 231 -6.69 9.33 -3.33
CA PHE A 231 -5.31 9.01 -2.96
C PHE A 231 -4.32 9.81 -3.80
N ARG A 232 -3.74 10.90 -3.26
CA ARG A 232 -2.70 11.68 -3.94
C ARG A 232 -1.34 11.03 -3.75
N TRP A 233 -0.75 10.56 -4.83
CA TRP A 233 0.53 9.83 -4.81
C TRP A 233 1.68 10.72 -4.33
N GLU A 234 1.62 12.02 -4.61
CA GLU A 234 2.63 13.01 -4.22
C GLU A 234 2.80 13.12 -2.70
N GLU A 235 1.75 12.82 -1.93
CA GLU A 235 1.75 12.89 -0.47
C GLU A 235 2.40 11.66 0.20
N VAL A 236 2.74 10.62 -0.57
CA VAL A 236 3.42 9.42 -0.05
C VAL A 236 4.79 9.15 -0.67
N ILE A 237 5.24 10.02 -1.57
CA ILE A 237 6.59 9.93 -2.13
C ILE A 237 7.58 10.46 -1.09
N ASN A 238 8.63 9.68 -0.83
CA ASN A 238 9.70 10.04 0.10
C ASN A 238 9.16 10.51 1.47
N VAL A 239 8.31 9.68 2.07
CA VAL A 239 7.87 9.87 3.46
C VAL A 239 8.96 9.37 4.41
N PHE A 240 9.34 10.22 5.35
CA PHE A 240 10.34 9.94 6.37
C PHE A 240 9.72 9.94 7.76
N SER A 241 10.35 9.27 8.72
CA SER A 241 10.11 9.63 10.13
C SER A 241 10.64 11.04 10.39
N ARG A 242 10.22 11.69 11.48
CA ARG A 242 10.77 13.01 11.82
C ARG A 242 12.30 12.99 12.00
N GLU A 243 12.83 11.91 12.55
CA GLU A 243 14.28 11.71 12.72
C GLU A 243 14.98 11.51 11.37
N GLU A 244 14.43 10.64 10.52
CA GLU A 244 14.98 10.39 9.17
C GLU A 244 14.92 11.65 8.28
N PHE A 245 13.90 12.50 8.48
CA PHE A 245 13.77 13.75 7.75
C PHE A 245 14.91 14.73 8.04
N HIS A 246 15.37 14.81 9.29
CA HIS A 246 16.51 15.67 9.63
C HIS A 246 17.77 15.26 8.87
N SER A 247 18.06 13.96 8.79
CA SER A 247 19.17 13.45 7.99
C SER A 247 18.97 13.72 6.49
N HIS A 248 17.76 13.52 5.98
CA HIS A 248 17.43 13.80 4.58
C HIS A 248 17.58 15.28 4.20
N TYR A 249 17.13 16.20 5.06
CA TYR A 249 17.18 17.64 4.81
C TYR A 249 18.61 18.13 4.53
N LEU A 250 19.60 17.57 5.23
CA LEU A 250 21.02 17.91 5.03
C LEU A 250 21.55 17.53 3.63
N GLU A 251 20.87 16.62 2.94
CA GLU A 251 21.24 16.12 1.60
C GLU A 251 20.28 16.60 0.50
N CYS A 252 19.27 17.42 0.82
CA CYS A 252 18.25 17.88 -0.13
C CYS A 252 18.40 19.36 -0.46
N ASP A 253 19.13 19.66 -1.55
CA ASP A 253 19.39 21.04 -1.99
C ASP A 253 18.12 21.87 -2.21
N GLU A 254 17.06 21.30 -2.78
CA GLU A 254 15.79 22.00 -3.01
C GLU A 254 15.07 22.30 -1.69
N ALA A 255 15.16 21.40 -0.70
CA ALA A 255 14.54 21.65 0.60
C ALA A 255 15.27 22.76 1.34
N GLN A 256 16.60 22.79 1.24
CA GLN A 256 17.43 23.86 1.78
C GLN A 256 17.13 25.18 1.07
N GLY A 257 17.04 25.18 -0.27
CA GLY A 257 16.68 26.34 -1.07
C GLY A 257 15.33 26.94 -0.66
N LEU A 258 14.27 26.12 -0.64
CA LEU A 258 12.94 26.54 -0.20
C LEU A 258 12.93 27.09 1.23
N TRP A 259 13.73 26.51 2.13
CA TRP A 259 13.86 27.01 3.49
C TRP A 259 14.57 28.37 3.53
N TRP A 260 15.67 28.55 2.80
CA TRP A 260 16.37 29.82 2.67
C TRP A 260 15.50 30.92 2.08
N ASP A 261 14.66 30.59 1.09
CA ASP A 261 13.71 31.53 0.48
C ASP A 261 12.59 31.93 1.44
N SER A 262 12.28 31.09 2.44
CA SER A 262 11.22 31.38 3.44
C SER A 262 11.66 32.29 4.58
N ILE A 263 12.97 32.47 4.78
CA ILE A 263 13.55 33.28 5.87
C ILE A 263 14.18 34.60 5.38
N ASN A 264 14.16 34.84 4.07
CA ASN A 264 14.53 36.12 3.44
C ASN A 264 13.28 36.84 2.95
#